data_AF-A0A1Q3ABE6-F1
#
_entry.id   AF-A0A1Q3ABE6-F1
#
_cell.length_a   1.000
_cell.length_b   1.000
_cell.length_c   1.000
_cell.angle_alpha   90.00
_cell.angle_beta   90.00
_cell.angle_gamma   90.00
#
_symmetry.space_group_name_H-M   'P 1'
#
loop_
_entity.id
_entity.type
_entity.pdbx_description
1 polymer ?
#
loop_
_entity_poly.entity_id
_entity_poly.type
_entity_poly.pdbx_seq_one_letter_code
_entity_poly.pdbx_strand_id
1 'polypeptide(L)'
;MPQVIVSRKPFDSVFLQPWIQTALTQHDPRLGDSIIPSVPIEDLGQPELSSKVLSNIRHFVKVTKFFNVDCYTVYASIRDSKVQMLS
;
A
#
# COMPACT_ATOMS: atom_id res chain seq x y z
N MET A 1 36.18 -20.40 -4.53
CA MET A 1 35.27 -19.47 -5.24
C MET A 1 34.59 -18.59 -4.21
N PRO A 2 34.54 -17.26 -4.35
CA PRO A 2 33.86 -16.42 -3.37
C PRO A 2 32.35 -16.62 -3.51
N GLN A 3 31.68 -16.94 -2.41
CA GLN A 3 30.22 -16.98 -2.35
C GLN A 3 29.71 -15.55 -2.35
N VAL A 4 29.30 -15.06 -3.52
CA VAL A 4 28.55 -13.81 -3.62
C VAL A 4 27.20 -14.07 -2.96
N ILE A 5 27.04 -13.62 -1.72
CA ILE A 5 25.73 -13.49 -1.09
C ILE A 5 25.01 -12.42 -1.92
N VAL A 6 24.29 -12.85 -2.95
CA VAL A 6 23.34 -11.99 -3.64
C VAL A 6 22.31 -11.64 -2.59
N SER A 7 22.46 -10.47 -1.98
CA SER A 7 21.42 -9.81 -1.18
C SER A 7 20.27 -9.51 -2.15
N ARG A 8 19.48 -10.55 -2.46
CA ARG A 8 18.24 -10.40 -3.21
C ARG A 8 17.35 -9.56 -2.31
N LYS A 9 17.15 -8.29 -2.68
CA LYS A 9 16.00 -7.54 -2.18
C LYS A 9 14.78 -8.46 -2.36
N PRO A 10 14.00 -8.71 -1.29
CA PRO A 10 12.84 -9.58 -1.40
C PRO A 10 11.98 -9.05 -2.55
N PHE A 11 11.67 -9.93 -3.50
CA PHE A 11 10.82 -9.55 -4.64
C PHE A 11 9.50 -9.03 -4.09
N ASP A 12 9.13 -7.82 -4.51
CA ASP A 12 7.80 -7.29 -4.21
C ASP A 12 6.74 -8.16 -4.89
N SER A 13 5.57 -8.27 -4.27
CA SER A 13 4.43 -8.99 -4.85
C SER A 13 4.05 -8.40 -6.22
N VAL A 14 3.59 -9.24 -7.14
CA VAL A 14 3.10 -8.80 -8.47
C VAL A 14 1.94 -7.80 -8.38
N PHE A 15 1.22 -7.82 -7.26
CA PHE A 15 0.13 -6.90 -6.97
C PHE A 15 0.59 -5.54 -6.41
N LEU A 16 1.83 -5.44 -5.90
CA LEU A 16 2.39 -4.19 -5.37
C LEU A 16 2.93 -3.33 -6.51
N GLN A 17 2.02 -2.72 -7.26
CA GLN A 17 2.35 -1.87 -8.41
C GLN A 17 2.45 -0.39 -8.02
N PRO A 18 3.17 0.43 -8.80
CA PRO A 18 3.27 1.85 -8.52
C PRO A 18 1.95 2.58 -8.81
N TRP A 19 1.40 3.26 -7.81
CA TRP A 19 0.14 3.99 -7.96
C TRP A 19 0.09 5.28 -7.14
N ILE A 20 0.82 5.39 -6.03
CA ILE A 20 0.73 6.51 -5.08
C ILE A 20 1.10 7.83 -5.76
N GLN A 21 2.22 7.86 -6.49
CA GLN A 21 2.65 9.07 -7.20
C GLN A 21 1.60 9.53 -8.22
N THR A 22 1.07 8.59 -9.01
CA THR A 22 0.05 8.88 -10.03
C THR A 22 -1.22 9.41 -9.39
N ALA A 23 -1.66 8.78 -8.29
CA ALA A 23 -2.83 9.20 -7.53
C ALA A 23 -2.68 10.63 -7.00
N LEU A 24 -1.53 10.97 -6.40
CA LEU A 24 -1.27 12.32 -5.87
C LEU A 24 -1.16 13.39 -6.96
N THR A 25 -0.77 13.01 -8.18
CA THR A 25 -0.76 13.95 -9.32
C THR A 25 -2.15 14.16 -9.94
N GLN A 26 -3.03 13.17 -9.85
CA GLN A 26 -4.36 13.19 -10.49
C GLN A 26 -5.46 13.70 -9.56
N HIS A 27 -5.31 13.49 -8.25
CA HIS A 27 -6.27 13.90 -7.24
C HIS A 27 -5.63 14.87 -6.26
N ASP A 28 -6.26 16.03 -6.05
CA ASP A 28 -5.88 16.92 -4.96
C ASP A 28 -6.50 16.39 -3.66
N PRO A 29 -5.70 15.94 -2.68
CA PRO A 29 -6.22 15.45 -1.40
C PRO A 29 -7.04 16.50 -0.63
N ARG A 30 -6.94 17.78 -0.96
CA ARG A 30 -7.77 18.85 -0.38
C ARG A 30 -9.24 18.76 -0.75
N LEU A 31 -9.57 18.06 -1.85
CA LEU A 31 -10.96 17.93 -2.31
C LEU A 31 -11.73 16.84 -1.56
N GLY A 32 -11.07 16.04 -0.72
CA GLY A 32 -11.72 15.01 0.09
C GLY A 32 -12.19 13.79 -0.71
N ASP A 33 -11.82 13.68 -1.98
CA ASP A 33 -12.19 12.54 -2.82
C ASP A 33 -11.49 11.27 -2.35
N SER A 34 -12.27 10.20 -2.12
CA SER A 34 -11.72 8.89 -1.79
C SER A 34 -11.07 8.27 -3.01
N ILE A 35 -9.73 8.24 -3.02
CA ILE A 35 -8.92 7.70 -4.11
C ILE A 35 -8.97 6.15 -4.13
N ILE A 36 -9.23 5.55 -2.98
CA ILE A 36 -9.33 4.11 -2.78
C ILE A 36 -10.81 3.75 -2.56
N PRO A 37 -11.38 2.81 -3.32
CA PRO A 37 -12.74 2.34 -3.10
C PRO A 37 -12.92 1.73 -1.70
N SER A 38 -14.11 1.83 -1.13
CA SER A 38 -14.41 1.15 0.13
C SER A 38 -14.44 -0.37 -0.07
N VAL A 39 -13.83 -1.11 0.85
CA VAL A 39 -13.85 -2.59 0.88
C VAL A 39 -14.86 -3.03 1.92
N PRO A 40 -15.82 -3.94 1.59
CA PRO A 40 -16.77 -4.43 2.57
C PRO A 40 -16.09 -5.32 3.61
N ILE A 41 -16.69 -5.43 4.79
CA ILE A 41 -16.08 -6.09 5.95
C ILE A 41 -15.76 -7.57 5.67
N GLU A 42 -16.62 -8.25 4.91
CA GLU A 42 -16.42 -9.64 4.47
C GLU A 42 -15.13 -9.84 3.67
N ASP A 43 -14.77 -8.86 2.83
CA ASP A 43 -13.57 -8.89 2.00
C ASP A 43 -12.29 -8.59 2.82
N LEU A 44 -12.41 -7.99 4.01
CA LEU A 44 -11.27 -7.71 4.90
C LEU A 44 -10.76 -8.97 5.62
N GLY A 45 -11.59 -10.00 5.76
CA GLY A 45 -11.19 -11.24 6.43
C GLY A 45 -10.24 -12.09 5.59
N GLN A 46 -10.42 -12.07 4.26
CA GLN A 46 -9.62 -12.82 3.27
C GLN A 46 -9.38 -11.96 2.02
N PRO A 47 -8.62 -10.84 2.13
CA PRO A 47 -8.43 -9.90 1.03
C PRO A 47 -7.75 -10.53 -0.20
N GLU A 48 -6.96 -11.59 0.01
CA GLU A 48 -6.31 -12.37 -1.05
C GLU A 48 -7.27 -13.20 -1.91
N LEU A 49 -8.52 -13.40 -1.47
CA LEU A 49 -9.56 -14.09 -2.24
C LEU A 49 -10.58 -13.10 -2.86
N SER A 50 -10.56 -11.84 -2.43
CA SER A 50 -11.51 -10.84 -2.90
C SER A 50 -11.11 -10.29 -4.27
N SER A 51 -11.94 -10.56 -5.28
CA SER A 51 -11.73 -10.01 -6.63
C SER A 51 -11.73 -8.47 -6.64
N LYS A 52 -12.48 -7.83 -5.74
CA LYS A 52 -12.50 -6.37 -5.61
C LYS A 52 -11.16 -5.82 -5.14
N VAL A 53 -10.56 -6.48 -4.14
CA VAL A 53 -9.24 -6.09 -3.63
C VAL A 53 -8.17 -6.38 -4.68
N LEU A 54 -8.14 -7.61 -5.22
CA LEU A 54 -7.12 -8.04 -6.18
C LEU A 54 -7.14 -7.26 -7.51
N SER A 55 -8.31 -6.80 -7.95
CA SER A 55 -8.45 -6.06 -9.23
C SER A 55 -7.97 -4.61 -9.15
N ASN A 56 -7.78 -4.05 -7.96
CA ASN A 56 -7.36 -2.67 -7.80
C ASN A 56 -6.05 -2.56 -7.02
N ILE A 57 -5.00 -2.20 -7.77
CA ILE A 57 -3.63 -2.04 -7.24
C ILE A 57 -3.54 -1.05 -6.07
N ARG A 58 -4.50 -0.12 -5.94
CA ARG A 58 -4.51 0.90 -4.89
C ARG A 58 -4.75 0.33 -3.48
N HIS A 59 -5.27 -0.90 -3.38
CA HIS A 59 -5.38 -1.59 -2.09
C HIS A 59 -4.06 -2.19 -1.61
N PHE A 60 -3.05 -2.29 -2.49
CA PHE A 60 -1.78 -2.90 -2.15
C PHE A 60 -0.76 -1.85 -1.74
N VAL A 61 -0.36 -1.92 -0.47
CA VAL A 61 0.70 -1.10 0.13
C VAL A 61 1.50 -1.94 1.11
N LYS A 62 2.73 -1.52 1.39
CA LYS A 62 3.54 -2.07 2.47
C LYS A 62 3.71 -1.02 3.55
N VAL A 63 3.43 -1.39 4.80
CA VAL A 63 3.80 -0.55 5.94
C VAL A 63 5.30 -0.63 6.15
N THR A 64 5.99 0.51 6.16
CA THR A 64 7.44 0.60 6.36
C THR A 64 7.81 0.90 7.81
N LYS A 65 7.00 1.73 8.48
CA LYS A 65 7.28 2.18 9.85
C LYS A 65 5.99 2.56 10.56
N PHE A 66 5.86 2.18 11.82
CA PHE A 66 4.84 2.72 12.72
C PHE A 66 5.43 3.88 13.53
N PHE A 67 4.64 4.91 13.78
CA PHE A 67 5.08 6.08 14.55
C PHE A 67 4.38 6.17 15.90
N ASN A 68 3.05 6.35 15.89
CA ASN A 68 2.29 6.57 17.11
C ASN A 68 0.83 6.14 16.93
N VAL A 69 0.12 6.00 18.04
CA VAL A 69 -1.35 5.88 18.08
C VAL A 69 -1.88 7.05 18.89
N ASP A 70 -2.77 7.83 18.30
CA ASP A 70 -3.43 8.95 18.98
C ASP A 70 -4.91 9.00 18.58
N CYS A 71 -5.79 9.29 19.53
CA CYS A 71 -7.24 9.34 19.32
C CYS A 71 -7.82 8.13 18.54
N TYR A 72 -7.45 6.91 18.93
CA TYR A 72 -7.82 5.65 18.25
C TYR A 72 -7.41 5.56 16.77
N THR A 73 -6.48 6.42 16.34
CA THR A 73 -5.94 6.48 14.98
C THR A 73 -4.47 6.08 14.99
N VAL A 74 -4.08 5.18 14.09
CA VAL A 74 -2.69 4.70 13.95
C VAL A 74 -1.99 5.52 12.89
N TYR A 75 -0.85 6.12 13.24
CA TYR A 75 0.00 6.87 12.32
C TYR A 75 1.19 6.01 11.90
N ALA A 76 1.32 5.81 10.59
CA ALA A 76 2.35 4.96 10.01
C ALA A 76 2.93 5.57 8.73
N SER A 77 3.98 4.96 8.21
CA SER A 77 4.42 5.20 6.84
C SER A 77 4.15 3.96 6.02
N ILE A 78 3.59 4.18 4.84
CA ILE A 78 3.29 3.15 3.86
C ILE A 78 4.02 3.45 2.56
N ARG A 79 4.22 2.43 1.75
CA ARG A 79 4.79 2.58 0.41
C ARG A 79 4.09 1.68 -0.59
N ASP A 80 4.13 2.07 -1.85
CA ASP A 80 3.95 1.16 -2.97
C ASP A 80 5.33 0.62 -3.41
N SER A 81 5.46 0.13 -4.64
CA SER A 81 6.76 -0.32 -5.16
C SER A 81 7.76 0.80 -5.43
N LYS A 82 7.34 2.06 -5.58
CA LYS A 82 8.22 3.19 -5.96
C LYS A 82 8.35 4.28 -4.90
N VAL A 83 7.25 4.68 -4.27
CA VAL A 83 7.16 5.87 -3.43
C VAL A 83 6.65 5.51 -2.04
N GLN A 84 7.16 6.23 -1.04
CA GLN A 84 6.76 6.13 0.35
C GLN A 84 5.99 7.40 0.75
N MET A 85 4.91 7.21 1.52
CA MET A 85 4.01 8.24 2.01
C MET A 85 3.74 8.04 3.51
N LEU A 86 3.27 9.09 4.18
CA LEU A 86 2.72 9.00 5.53
C LEU A 86 1.23 8.65 5.45
N SER A 87 0.76 7.82 6.38
CA SER A 87 -0.61 7.34 6.51
C SER A 87 -1.13 7.50 7.92
#